data_AF-R1DYB6-F1
#
_entry.id   AF-R1DYB6-F1
#
_cell.length_a   1.000
_cell.length_b   1.000
_cell.length_c   1.000
_cell.angle_alpha   90.00
_cell.angle_beta   90.00
_cell.angle_gamma   90.00
#
_symmetry.space_group_name_H-M   'P 1'
#
loop_
_entity.id
_entity.type
_entity.pdbx_description
1 polymer ?
#
loop_
_entity_poly.entity_id
_entity_poly.type
_entity_poly.pdbx_seq_one_letter_code
_entity_poly.pdbx_strand_id
1 'polypeptide(L)'
;MYGALLLPLAAMHGDKFKMLEIGLGCSMEYGPGASARLWRSLLPTAEIWFAESNGLCVNKARAEGKLDGLHTMIGSQSDPETLRRWVHQSGGGFHAIIDDGSHSNRDILLTLRILWPALRDGGLYFIEDLHAAVIAKCSAEDPADVCYDVGEQPEWWGALLADLRDGKDYPKLGIQRLQQKRKQATGAAFG
;
A
#
# COMPACT_ATOMS: atom_id res chain seq x y z
N MET A 1 -12.91 10.65 8.04
CA MET A 1 -12.38 9.26 7.99
C MET A 1 -11.58 8.94 9.25
N TYR A 2 -10.41 9.54 9.44
CA TYR A 2 -9.49 9.19 10.55
C TYR A 2 -10.05 9.40 11.95
N GLY A 3 -10.70 10.55 12.22
CA GLY A 3 -11.26 10.81 13.55
C GLY A 3 -12.35 9.83 13.98
N ALA A 4 -13.13 9.30 13.02
CA ALA A 4 -14.25 8.40 13.29
C ALA A 4 -13.85 6.92 13.31
N LEU A 5 -12.81 6.53 12.56
CA LEU A 5 -12.44 5.12 12.38
C LEU A 5 -11.06 4.80 12.96
N LEU A 6 -10.05 5.61 12.66
CA LEU A 6 -8.67 5.35 13.06
C LEU A 6 -8.41 5.73 14.53
N LEU A 7 -8.89 6.87 15.00
CA LEU A 7 -8.67 7.29 16.39
C LEU A 7 -9.31 6.35 17.43
N PRO A 8 -10.57 5.88 17.25
CA PRO A 8 -11.12 4.87 18.16
C PRO A 8 -10.34 3.55 18.12
N LEU A 9 -9.90 3.11 16.93
CA LEU A 9 -9.05 1.92 16.80
C LEU A 9 -7.72 2.09 17.55
N ALA A 10 -7.07 3.25 17.39
CA ALA A 10 -5.85 3.57 18.13
C ALA A 10 -6.08 3.60 19.64
N ALA A 11 -7.17 4.21 20.11
CA ALA A 11 -7.51 4.26 21.53
C ALA A 11 -7.72 2.87 22.14
N MET A 12 -8.30 1.92 21.40
CA MET A 12 -8.46 0.53 21.86
C MET A 12 -7.13 -0.22 22.03
N HIS A 13 -6.10 0.15 21.27
CA HIS A 13 -4.81 -0.54 21.27
C HIS A 13 -3.69 0.21 22.03
N GLY A 14 -3.88 1.49 22.31
CA GLY A 14 -2.95 2.30 23.11
C GLY A 14 -1.52 2.33 22.53
N ASP A 15 -0.54 2.04 23.37
CA ASP A 15 0.89 1.96 23.02
C ASP A 15 1.24 0.80 22.07
N LYS A 16 0.32 -0.15 21.86
CA LYS A 16 0.48 -1.22 20.89
C LYS A 16 -0.03 -0.85 19.50
N PHE A 17 -0.64 0.33 19.32
CA PHE A 17 -1.13 0.73 18.01
C PHE A 17 0.03 0.85 17.03
N LYS A 18 -0.17 0.27 15.85
CA LYS A 18 0.85 0.14 14.81
C LYS A 18 0.23 0.47 13.47
N MET A 19 0.83 1.37 12.72
CA MET A 19 0.32 1.77 11.41
C MET A 19 1.41 1.91 10.36
N LEU A 20 1.00 1.76 9.10
CA LEU A 20 1.79 2.07 7.92
C LEU A 20 1.08 3.14 7.11
N GLU A 21 1.82 4.14 6.65
CA GLU A 21 1.43 5.02 5.55
C GLU A 21 2.37 4.85 4.36
N ILE A 22 1.81 4.70 3.18
CA ILE A 22 2.52 4.69 1.90
C ILE A 22 2.41 6.09 1.33
N GLY A 23 3.55 6.72 1.05
CA GLY A 23 3.65 8.13 0.67
C GLY A 23 4.17 8.97 1.82
N LEU A 24 5.35 9.59 1.65
CA LEU A 24 5.85 10.61 2.59
C LEU A 24 5.57 12.03 2.09
N GLY A 25 5.05 12.17 0.86
CA GLY A 25 4.84 13.46 0.20
C GLY A 25 6.14 14.07 -0.35
N CYS A 26 7.06 13.23 -0.81
CA CYS A 26 8.35 13.69 -1.36
C CYS A 26 8.24 14.50 -2.66
N SER A 27 7.11 14.43 -3.35
CA SER A 27 6.77 15.20 -4.54
C SER A 27 6.03 16.52 -4.22
N MET A 28 5.66 16.77 -2.96
CA MET A 28 4.84 17.93 -2.61
C MET A 28 5.65 19.22 -2.58
N GLU A 29 5.05 20.31 -3.05
CA GLU A 29 5.71 21.64 -3.10
C GLU A 29 6.13 22.15 -1.71
N TYR A 30 5.34 21.84 -0.68
CA TYR A 30 5.64 22.18 0.72
C TYR A 30 6.64 21.21 1.39
N GLY A 31 7.10 20.19 0.67
CA GLY A 31 8.05 19.18 1.13
C GLY A 31 7.42 18.00 1.89
N PRO A 32 8.24 17.00 2.23
CA PRO A 32 7.77 15.74 2.82
C PRO A 32 7.36 15.87 4.30
N GLY A 33 6.50 14.95 4.75
CA GLY A 33 6.28 14.65 6.17
C GLY A 33 5.21 15.48 6.86
N ALA A 34 4.25 16.06 6.12
CA ALA A 34 3.10 16.73 6.73
C ALA A 34 2.25 15.76 7.57
N SER A 35 1.88 14.61 6.99
CA SER A 35 1.19 13.52 7.69
C SER A 35 2.05 12.91 8.81
N ALA A 36 3.35 12.73 8.58
CA ALA A 36 4.29 12.29 9.61
C ALA A 36 4.30 13.19 10.86
N ARG A 37 4.18 14.51 10.69
CA ARG A 37 4.03 15.46 11.81
C ARG A 37 2.68 15.30 12.51
N LEU A 38 1.61 15.13 11.73
CA LEU A 38 0.26 14.92 12.24
C LEU A 38 0.19 13.65 13.10
N TRP A 39 0.64 12.51 12.59
CA TRP A 39 0.53 11.24 13.29
C TRP A 39 1.35 11.19 14.57
N ARG A 40 2.56 11.77 14.58
CA ARG A 40 3.32 11.90 15.85
C ARG A 40 2.58 12.72 16.90
N SER A 41 1.84 13.73 16.48
CA SER A 41 1.09 14.60 17.39
C SER A 41 -0.17 13.92 17.91
N LEU A 42 -0.86 13.15 17.06
CA LEU A 42 -2.11 12.46 17.41
C LEU A 42 -1.88 11.12 18.11
N LEU A 43 -0.79 10.43 17.80
CA LEU A 43 -0.48 9.05 18.20
C LEU A 43 0.95 8.95 18.76
N PRO A 44 1.28 9.66 19.85
CA PRO A 44 2.67 9.82 20.32
C PRO A 44 3.33 8.53 20.80
N THR A 45 2.54 7.49 21.12
CA THR A 45 3.02 6.18 21.58
C THR A 45 2.91 5.09 20.53
N ALA A 46 2.41 5.40 19.33
CA ALA A 46 2.19 4.40 18.30
C ALA A 46 3.49 4.06 17.53
N GLU A 47 3.58 2.82 17.06
CA GLU A 47 4.60 2.40 16.11
C GLU A 47 4.18 2.81 14.70
N ILE A 48 4.76 3.90 14.19
CA ILE A 48 4.38 4.48 12.89
C ILE A 48 5.46 4.21 11.84
N TRP A 49 5.04 3.59 10.75
CA TRP A 49 5.86 3.29 9.58
C TRP A 49 5.47 4.17 8.40
N PHE A 50 6.47 4.66 7.68
CA PHE A 50 6.32 5.31 6.38
C PHE A 50 7.02 4.53 5.29
N ALA A 51 6.37 4.33 4.16
CA ALA A 51 6.95 3.77 2.95
C ALA A 51 7.03 4.83 1.85
N GLU A 52 8.20 5.00 1.23
CA GLU A 52 8.42 6.04 0.22
C GLU A 52 9.43 5.58 -0.85
N SER A 53 9.12 5.91 -2.10
CA SER A 53 9.93 5.56 -3.27
C SER A 53 11.22 6.38 -3.37
N ASN A 54 11.16 7.67 -3.02
CA ASN A 54 12.29 8.58 -3.14
C ASN A 54 13.23 8.46 -1.92
N GLY A 55 14.20 7.55 -2.01
CA GLY A 55 15.19 7.33 -0.96
C GLY A 55 16.04 8.55 -0.60
N LEU A 56 16.37 9.42 -1.56
CA LEU A 56 17.12 10.66 -1.29
C LEU A 56 16.29 11.63 -0.44
N CYS A 57 15.01 11.77 -0.76
CA CYS A 57 14.08 12.57 0.02
C CYS A 57 13.91 12.04 1.44
N VAL A 58 13.74 10.72 1.61
CA VAL A 58 13.65 10.07 2.93
C VAL A 58 14.91 10.33 3.76
N ASN A 59 16.09 10.13 3.16
CA ASN A 59 17.37 10.36 3.83
C ASN A 59 17.55 11.82 4.25
N LYS A 60 17.15 12.76 3.38
CA LYS A 60 17.16 14.19 3.70
C LYS A 60 16.20 14.53 4.85
N ALA A 61 14.95 14.06 4.78
CA ALA A 61 13.97 14.30 5.83
C ALA A 61 14.40 13.71 7.18
N ARG A 62 15.09 12.56 7.16
CA ARG A 62 15.70 11.95 8.36
C ARG A 62 16.84 12.81 8.92
N ALA A 63 17.74 13.29 8.07
CA ALA A 63 18.84 14.17 8.50
C ALA A 63 18.34 15.51 9.08
N GLU A 64 17.16 15.96 8.66
CA GLU A 64 16.49 17.16 9.18
C GLU A 64 15.64 16.91 10.44
N GLY A 65 15.63 15.69 11.00
CA GLY A 65 14.84 15.33 12.20
C GLY A 65 13.32 15.24 11.95
N LYS A 66 12.86 15.34 10.70
CA LYS A 66 11.42 15.29 10.37
C LYS A 66 10.82 13.90 10.63
N LEU A 67 11.67 12.88 10.69
CA LEU A 67 11.30 11.47 10.84
C LEU A 67 11.71 10.88 12.20
N ASP A 68 12.06 11.72 13.16
CA ASP A 68 12.42 11.26 14.50
C ASP A 68 11.25 10.54 15.17
N GLY A 69 11.52 9.36 15.71
CA GLY A 69 10.53 8.45 16.29
C GLY A 69 9.71 7.67 15.25
N LEU A 70 10.02 7.78 13.96
CA LEU A 70 9.32 7.07 12.88
C LEU A 70 10.21 6.03 12.22
N HIS A 71 9.58 4.93 11.81
CA HIS A 71 10.23 3.92 10.98
C HIS A 71 10.03 4.26 9.51
N THR A 72 11.04 4.03 8.66
CA THR A 72 10.86 4.20 7.20
C THR A 72 11.36 3.01 6.40
N MET A 73 10.68 2.79 5.28
CA MET A 73 11.03 1.79 4.28
C MET A 73 11.13 2.48 2.92
N ILE A 74 12.19 2.17 2.18
CA ILE A 74 12.44 2.78 0.87
C ILE A 74 12.18 1.78 -0.25
N GLY A 75 11.49 2.22 -1.29
CA GLY A 75 11.28 1.49 -2.54
C GLY A 75 9.96 1.85 -3.23
N SER A 76 9.76 1.37 -4.45
CA SER A 76 8.51 1.64 -5.17
C SER A 76 7.40 0.71 -4.72
N GLN A 77 6.20 1.26 -4.48
CA GLN A 77 4.99 0.46 -4.25
C GLN A 77 4.52 -0.28 -5.51
N SER A 78 5.02 0.08 -6.69
CA SER A 78 4.79 -0.63 -7.95
C SER A 78 5.60 -1.93 -8.07
N ASP A 79 6.54 -2.18 -7.16
CA ASP A 79 7.38 -3.38 -7.14
C ASP A 79 6.89 -4.40 -6.08
N PRO A 80 6.38 -5.58 -6.48
CA PRO A 80 5.93 -6.62 -5.56
C PRO A 80 7.00 -7.09 -4.58
N GLU A 81 8.28 -7.16 -5.00
CA GLU A 81 9.35 -7.60 -4.11
C GLU A 81 9.62 -6.54 -3.03
N THR A 82 9.59 -5.26 -3.39
CA THR A 82 9.64 -4.16 -2.43
C THR A 82 8.52 -4.25 -1.40
N LEU A 83 7.28 -4.50 -1.83
CA LEU A 83 6.16 -4.66 -0.90
C LEU A 83 6.34 -5.84 0.05
N ARG A 84 6.85 -6.98 -0.42
CA ARG A 84 7.17 -8.12 0.46
C ARG A 84 8.30 -7.79 1.43
N ARG A 85 9.33 -7.06 0.97
CA ARG A 85 10.40 -6.56 1.85
C ARG A 85 9.84 -5.64 2.93
N TRP A 86 8.87 -4.78 2.62
CA TRP A 86 8.23 -3.92 3.60
C TRP A 86 7.50 -4.72 4.67
N VAL A 87 6.73 -5.74 4.29
CA VAL A 87 6.07 -6.64 5.25
C VAL A 87 7.09 -7.33 6.14
N HIS A 88 8.17 -7.86 5.55
CA HIS A 88 9.22 -8.52 6.32
C HIS A 88 9.95 -7.55 7.27
N GLN A 89 10.33 -6.36 6.80
CA GLN A 89 11.07 -5.37 7.58
C GLN A 89 10.23 -4.80 8.73
N SER A 90 8.94 -4.57 8.49
CA SER A 90 8.01 -4.10 9.52
C SER A 90 7.51 -5.21 10.44
N GLY A 91 7.61 -6.48 10.04
CA GLY A 91 6.99 -7.61 10.74
C GLY A 91 5.47 -7.68 10.56
N GLY A 92 4.87 -6.84 9.70
CA GLY A 92 3.43 -6.77 9.51
C GLY A 92 2.67 -6.46 10.81
N GLY A 93 1.46 -7.03 10.94
CA GLY A 93 0.62 -6.87 12.12
C GLY A 93 0.14 -5.42 12.32
N PHE A 94 -0.17 -4.73 11.24
CA PHE A 94 -0.67 -3.36 11.27
C PHE A 94 -2.13 -3.31 11.75
N HIS A 95 -2.43 -2.35 12.61
CA HIS A 95 -3.81 -2.00 12.95
C HIS A 95 -4.42 -1.12 11.86
N ALA A 96 -3.61 -0.28 11.23
CA ALA A 96 -4.02 0.53 10.09
C ALA A 96 -2.96 0.56 8.99
N ILE A 97 -3.39 0.50 7.74
CA ILE A 97 -2.57 0.82 6.57
C ILE A 97 -3.26 1.95 5.81
N ILE A 98 -2.51 2.98 5.45
CA ILE A 98 -2.97 4.12 4.64
C ILE A 98 -2.18 4.09 3.34
N ASP A 99 -2.89 4.01 2.21
CA ASP A 99 -2.32 4.14 0.88
C ASP A 99 -2.59 5.55 0.34
N ASP A 100 -1.64 6.44 0.56
CA ASP A 100 -1.57 7.82 0.05
C ASP A 100 -0.38 7.94 -0.93
N GLY A 101 -0.24 6.91 -1.75
CA GLY A 101 0.95 6.66 -2.56
C GLY A 101 0.93 7.35 -3.93
N SER A 102 1.19 6.58 -4.98
CA SER A 102 1.25 7.10 -6.35
C SER A 102 -0.11 7.50 -6.95
N HIS A 103 -1.21 7.11 -6.30
CA HIS A 103 -2.57 7.15 -6.83
C HIS A 103 -2.74 6.43 -8.18
N SER A 104 -1.78 5.62 -8.59
CA SER A 104 -1.95 4.71 -9.72
C SER A 104 -2.86 3.58 -9.29
N ASN A 105 -3.95 3.38 -10.01
CA ASN A 105 -4.87 2.29 -9.69
C ASN A 105 -4.19 0.90 -9.74
N ARG A 106 -3.16 0.71 -10.59
CA ARG A 106 -2.34 -0.52 -10.63
C ARG A 106 -1.61 -0.70 -9.30
N ASP A 107 -1.02 0.38 -8.81
CA ASP A 107 -0.23 0.37 -7.58
C ASP A 107 -1.13 0.16 -6.36
N ILE A 108 -2.27 0.86 -6.27
CA ILE A 108 -3.29 0.69 -5.23
C ILE A 108 -3.76 -0.77 -5.16
N LEU A 109 -3.99 -1.41 -6.32
CA LEU A 109 -4.40 -2.81 -6.35
C LEU A 109 -3.28 -3.73 -5.87
N LEU A 110 -2.04 -3.43 -6.26
CA LEU A 110 -0.89 -4.25 -5.92
C LEU A 110 -0.56 -4.17 -4.41
N THR A 111 -0.54 -2.96 -3.86
CA THR A 111 -0.36 -2.69 -2.42
C THR A 111 -1.46 -3.36 -1.62
N LEU A 112 -2.73 -3.16 -1.97
CA LEU A 112 -3.85 -3.78 -1.28
C LEU A 112 -3.71 -5.31 -1.25
N ARG A 113 -3.41 -5.94 -2.38
CA ARG A 113 -3.27 -7.41 -2.44
C ARG A 113 -2.12 -7.96 -1.60
N ILE A 114 -0.98 -7.26 -1.55
CA ILE A 114 0.23 -7.76 -0.86
C ILE A 114 0.23 -7.37 0.62
N LEU A 115 -0.32 -6.21 0.96
CA LEU A 115 -0.31 -5.66 2.31
C LEU A 115 -1.56 -6.01 3.11
N TRP A 116 -2.68 -6.41 2.49
CA TRP A 116 -3.87 -6.88 3.22
C TRP A 116 -3.57 -7.96 4.26
N PRO A 117 -2.76 -9.00 3.97
CA PRO A 117 -2.41 -10.03 4.97
C PRO A 117 -1.49 -9.52 6.09
N ALA A 118 -0.90 -8.33 5.92
CA ALA A 118 -0.10 -7.69 6.95
C ALA A 118 -0.96 -6.88 7.93
N LEU A 119 -2.27 -6.74 7.69
CA LEU A 119 -3.22 -6.23 8.70
C LEU A 119 -3.51 -7.27 9.77
N ARG A 120 -3.76 -6.79 10.99
CA ARG A 120 -4.35 -7.61 12.05
C ARG A 120 -5.83 -7.84 11.76
N ASP A 121 -6.38 -8.90 12.35
CA ASP A 121 -7.82 -9.08 12.42
C ASP A 121 -8.49 -7.85 13.05
N GLY A 122 -9.50 -7.31 12.37
CA GLY A 122 -10.16 -6.05 12.75
C GLY A 122 -9.39 -4.77 12.41
N GLY A 123 -8.24 -4.88 11.73
CA GLY A 123 -7.50 -3.74 11.21
C GLY A 123 -8.19 -3.06 10.03
N LEU A 124 -7.73 -1.85 9.70
CA LEU A 124 -8.33 -1.00 8.66
C LEU A 124 -7.33 -0.69 7.54
N TYR A 125 -7.77 -0.83 6.30
CA TYR A 125 -7.04 -0.34 5.12
C TYR A 125 -7.73 0.92 4.58
N PHE A 126 -7.00 2.02 4.48
CA PHE A 126 -7.47 3.28 3.91
C PHE A 126 -6.80 3.49 2.55
N ILE A 127 -7.57 3.92 1.56
CA ILE A 127 -7.08 4.33 0.24
C ILE A 127 -7.47 5.79 0.06
N GLU A 128 -6.49 6.68 -0.10
CA GLU A 128 -6.73 8.10 -0.34
C GLU A 128 -6.80 8.43 -1.82
N ASP A 129 -7.43 9.56 -2.13
CA ASP A 129 -7.37 10.20 -3.45
C ASP A 129 -7.72 9.31 -4.64
N LEU A 130 -8.71 8.44 -4.47
CA LEU A 130 -9.32 7.66 -5.56
C LEU A 130 -9.83 8.53 -6.72
N HIS A 131 -10.11 9.82 -6.46
CA HIS A 131 -10.50 10.78 -7.50
C HIS A 131 -9.32 11.22 -8.39
N ALA A 132 -8.09 11.17 -7.87
CA ALA A 132 -6.85 11.50 -8.57
C ALA A 132 -6.25 10.29 -9.30
N ALA A 133 -6.99 9.19 -9.34
CA ALA A 133 -6.55 7.94 -9.91
C ALA A 133 -6.06 8.10 -11.35
N VAL A 134 -4.75 7.87 -11.56
CA VAL A 134 -4.14 7.94 -12.89
C VAL A 134 -4.05 6.54 -13.49
N ILE A 135 -4.51 6.39 -14.74
CA ILE A 135 -4.25 5.18 -15.52
C ILE A 135 -2.85 5.34 -16.12
N ALA A 136 -1.87 4.63 -15.58
CA ALA A 136 -0.54 4.59 -16.19
C ALA A 136 -0.65 3.95 -17.59
N LYS A 137 -0.21 4.66 -18.64
CA LYS A 137 -0.05 4.08 -19.97
C LYS A 137 1.01 2.99 -19.89
N CYS A 138 0.62 1.76 -20.19
CA CYS A 138 1.54 0.64 -20.26
C CYS A 138 2.21 0.60 -21.64
N SER A 139 3.51 0.27 -21.66
CA SER A 139 4.15 -0.08 -22.93
C SER A 139 3.63 -1.44 -23.36
N ALA A 140 3.30 -1.58 -24.65
CA ALA A 140 2.76 -2.83 -25.20
C ALA A 140 3.81 -3.97 -25.29
N GLU A 141 4.99 -3.79 -24.69
CA GLU A 141 6.18 -4.59 -24.97
C GLU A 141 6.46 -5.67 -23.90
N ASP A 142 5.85 -5.59 -22.71
CA ASP A 142 6.04 -6.59 -21.65
C ASP A 142 4.72 -7.29 -21.26
N PRO A 143 4.52 -8.57 -21.61
CA PRO A 143 3.35 -9.34 -21.18
C PRO A 143 3.34 -9.67 -19.68
N ALA A 144 4.43 -9.42 -18.93
CA ALA A 144 4.48 -9.46 -17.47
C ALA A 144 4.05 -8.13 -16.82
N ASP A 145 3.91 -7.05 -17.60
CA ASP A 145 3.26 -5.82 -17.16
C ASP A 145 1.75 -6.07 -17.10
N VAL A 146 1.30 -6.55 -15.94
CA VAL A 146 -0.11 -6.76 -15.63
C VAL A 146 -0.78 -5.40 -15.50
N CYS A 147 -1.14 -4.85 -16.64
CA CYS A 147 -1.91 -3.64 -16.80
C CYS A 147 -3.36 -4.02 -16.98
N TYR A 148 -4.07 -4.17 -15.87
CA TYR A 148 -5.51 -3.98 -15.95
C TYR A 148 -5.72 -2.48 -16.05
N ASP A 149 -6.37 -2.02 -17.11
CA ASP A 149 -7.05 -0.74 -17.06
C ASP A 149 -8.14 -0.86 -16.02
N VAL A 150 -7.87 -0.26 -14.89
CA VAL A 150 -8.65 -0.33 -13.66
C VAL A 150 -9.76 0.74 -13.71
N GLY A 151 -9.67 1.70 -14.64
CA GLY A 151 -10.73 2.66 -14.93
C GLY A 151 -11.86 2.10 -15.81
N GLU A 152 -11.59 1.11 -16.66
CA GLU A 152 -12.60 0.58 -17.60
C GLU A 152 -13.26 -0.75 -17.20
N GLN A 153 -12.93 -1.34 -16.05
CA GLN A 153 -13.42 -2.68 -15.67
C GLN A 153 -14.18 -2.68 -14.31
N PRO A 154 -15.39 -2.08 -14.20
CA PRO A 154 -16.16 -2.03 -12.95
C PRO A 154 -16.37 -3.38 -12.23
N GLU A 155 -16.22 -4.51 -12.93
CA GLU A 155 -16.36 -5.84 -12.35
C GLU A 155 -15.23 -6.24 -11.40
N TRP A 156 -14.02 -5.67 -11.52
CA TRP A 156 -12.90 -6.10 -10.68
C TRP A 156 -12.97 -5.55 -9.26
N TRP A 157 -13.42 -4.30 -9.07
CA TRP A 157 -13.68 -3.77 -7.72
C TRP A 157 -14.75 -4.61 -7.05
N GLY A 158 -15.81 -4.97 -7.79
CA GLY A 158 -16.85 -5.89 -7.32
C GLY A 158 -16.28 -7.24 -6.91
N ALA A 159 -15.41 -7.84 -7.73
CA ALA A 159 -14.77 -9.11 -7.42
C ALA A 159 -13.80 -9.03 -6.22
N LEU A 160 -13.01 -7.96 -6.14
CA LEU A 160 -12.10 -7.70 -5.02
C LEU A 160 -12.88 -7.52 -3.71
N LEU A 161 -13.89 -6.68 -3.72
CA LEU A 161 -14.76 -6.45 -2.57
C LEU A 161 -15.53 -7.73 -2.18
N ALA A 162 -15.94 -8.54 -3.16
CA ALA A 162 -16.56 -9.84 -2.90
C ALA A 162 -15.57 -10.82 -2.25
N ASP A 163 -14.35 -10.92 -2.77
CA ASP A 163 -13.31 -11.78 -2.20
C ASP A 163 -12.90 -11.34 -0.79
N LEU A 164 -12.83 -10.02 -0.52
CA LEU A 164 -12.60 -9.45 0.81
C LEU A 164 -13.76 -9.74 1.77
N ARG A 165 -15.01 -9.53 1.32
CA ARG A 165 -16.23 -9.85 2.08
C ARG A 165 -16.29 -11.34 2.44
N ASP A 166 -15.91 -12.19 1.49
CA ASP A 166 -15.96 -13.64 1.64
C ASP A 166 -14.73 -14.19 2.39
N GLY A 167 -13.84 -13.33 2.88
CA GLY A 167 -12.67 -13.70 3.69
C GLY A 167 -11.65 -14.55 2.96
N LYS A 168 -11.57 -14.44 1.62
CA LYS A 168 -10.67 -15.29 0.86
C LYS A 168 -9.22 -14.88 1.04
N ASP A 169 -8.35 -15.89 1.15
CA ASP A 169 -6.91 -15.76 1.37
C ASP A 169 -6.23 -15.13 0.14
N TYR A 170 -6.13 -13.79 0.13
CA TYR A 170 -5.57 -12.98 -0.95
C TYR A 170 -4.18 -13.37 -1.44
N PRO A 171 -3.20 -13.73 -0.58
CA PRO A 171 -1.89 -14.15 -1.04
C PRO A 171 -1.96 -15.43 -1.90
N LYS A 172 -2.96 -16.29 -1.69
CA LYS A 172 -3.19 -17.46 -2.55
C LYS A 172 -3.94 -17.10 -3.83
N LEU A 173 -4.93 -16.23 -3.77
CA LEU A 173 -5.73 -15.85 -4.94
C LEU A 173 -4.95 -15.04 -5.99
N GLY A 174 -4.12 -14.09 -5.54
CA GLY A 174 -3.32 -13.25 -6.43
C GLY A 174 -2.22 -14.04 -7.15
N ILE A 175 -1.54 -14.94 -6.44
CA ILE A 175 -0.46 -15.78 -7.00
C ILE A 175 -1.04 -16.84 -7.94
N GLN A 176 -2.12 -17.53 -7.56
CA GLN A 176 -2.68 -18.61 -8.38
C GLN A 176 -3.26 -18.12 -9.70
N ARG A 177 -3.99 -16.99 -9.72
CA ARG A 177 -4.53 -16.45 -10.97
C ARG A 177 -3.45 -15.92 -11.91
N LEU A 178 -2.40 -15.30 -11.38
CA LEU A 178 -1.24 -14.86 -12.17
C LEU A 178 -0.46 -16.05 -12.74
N GLN A 179 -0.26 -17.11 -11.95
CA GLN A 179 0.38 -18.35 -12.39
C GLN A 179 -0.45 -19.11 -13.43
N GLN A 180 -1.78 -19.15 -13.28
CA GLN A 180 -2.69 -19.77 -14.27
C GLN A 180 -2.69 -19.00 -15.59
N LYS A 181 -2.78 -17.66 -15.55
CA LYS A 181 -2.65 -16.83 -16.76
C LYS A 181 -1.29 -16.97 -17.42
N ARG A 182 -0.21 -17.09 -16.65
CA ARG A 182 1.14 -17.36 -17.18
C ARG A 182 1.23 -18.73 -17.89
N LYS A 183 0.66 -19.80 -17.30
CA LYS A 183 0.60 -21.12 -17.94
C LYS A 183 -0.21 -21.12 -19.24
N GLN A 184 -1.31 -20.36 -19.29
CA GLN A 184 -2.13 -20.22 -20.50
C GLN A 184 -1.40 -19.42 -21.59
N ALA A 185 -0.71 -18.33 -21.23
CA ALA A 185 0.07 -17.53 -22.17
C ALA A 185 1.27 -18.29 -22.76
N THR A 186 1.95 -19.13 -21.96
CA THR A 186 3.06 -19.96 -22.45
C THR A 186 2.60 -21.19 -23.24
N GLY A 187 1.37 -21.68 -23.01
CA GLY A 187 0.79 -22.79 -23.75
C GLY A 187 0.27 -22.43 -25.14
N ALA A 188 -0.05 -21.15 -25.38
CA ALA A 188 -0.49 -20.64 -26.68
C ALA A 188 0.67 -20.27 -27.64
N ALA A 189 1.93 -20.25 -27.15
CA ALA A 189 3.11 -19.90 -27.95
C ALA A 189 3.82 -21.10 -28.59
N PHE A 190 3.32 -22.32 -28.39
CA PHE A 190 3.86 -23.57 -28.96
C PHE A 190 2.75 -24.53 -29.42
N GLY A 191 1.77 -24.03 -30.17
CA GLY A 191 0.72 -24.81 -30.81
C GLY A 191 0.52 -24.38 -32.25
#